data_AF-A0A9E1XNC6-F1
#
_entry.id   AF-A0A9E1XNC6-F1
#
_cell.length_a   1.000
_cell.length_b   1.000
_cell.length_c   1.000
_cell.angle_alpha   90.00
_cell.angle_beta   90.00
_cell.angle_gamma   90.00
#
_symmetry.space_group_name_H-M   'P 1'
#
loop_
_entity.id
_entity.type
_entity.pdbx_description
1 polymer ?
#
loop_
_entity_poly.entity_id
_entity_poly.type
_entity_poly.pdbx_seq_one_letter_code
_entity_poly.pdbx_strand_id
1 'polypeptide(L)' 'DFSETFPRRIHAYLEDVTNKVPKHELRASGRDALATLEYTFAAIESYEEGGELVRPNPLPIIKHIPAERES' A
#
# COMPACT_ATOMS: atom_id res chain seq x y z
N ASP A 1 -9.76 17.03 9.90
CA ASP A 1 -9.88 17.82 8.66
C ASP A 1 -8.84 17.37 7.63
N PHE A 2 -9.18 17.40 6.34
CA PHE A 2 -8.25 17.08 5.26
C PHE A 2 -7.06 18.04 5.26
N SER A 3 -7.30 19.32 5.55
CA SER A 3 -6.29 20.39 5.60
C SER A 3 -5.16 20.11 6.58
N GLU A 4 -5.42 19.32 7.63
CA GLU A 4 -4.38 18.89 8.58
C GLU A 4 -3.78 17.53 8.22
N THR A 5 -4.58 16.65 7.64
CA THR A 5 -4.18 15.26 7.36
C THR A 5 -3.15 15.20 6.24
N PHE A 6 -3.36 15.99 5.19
CA PHE A 6 -2.47 15.99 4.03
C PHE A 6 -1.05 16.47 4.38
N PRO A 7 -0.84 17.62 5.06
CA PRO A 7 0.50 18.03 5.49
C PRO A 7 1.19 17.01 6.39
N ARG A 8 0.47 16.44 7.37
CA ARG A 8 1.04 15.42 8.27
C ARG A 8 1.57 14.20 7.50
N ARG A 9 0.83 13.73 6.48
CA ARG A 9 1.24 12.57 5.67
C ARG A 9 2.41 12.87 4.75
N ILE A 10 2.45 14.07 4.14
CA ILE A 10 3.61 14.50 3.33
C ILE A 10 4.87 14.57 4.20
N HIS A 11 4.80 15.18 5.39
CA HIS A 11 5.94 15.26 6.29
C HIS A 11 6.45 13.89 6.72
N ALA A 12 5.55 12.96 7.05
CA ALA A 12 5.89 11.57 7.35
C ALA A 12 6.62 10.89 6.16
N TYR A 13 6.11 11.03 4.94
CA TYR A 13 6.77 10.48 3.77
C TYR A 13 8.19 11.04 3.57
N LEU A 14 8.36 12.36 3.70
CA LEU A 14 9.65 13.03 3.54
C LEU A 14 10.67 12.61 4.61
N GLU A 15 10.21 12.41 5.85
CA GLU A 15 11.03 11.90 6.96
C GLU A 15 11.52 10.48 6.65
N ASP A 16 10.65 9.57 6.22
CA ASP A 16 11.03 8.19 5.89
C ASP A 16 12.05 8.12 4.75
N VAL A 17 11.83 8.92 3.70
CA VAL A 17 12.75 9.01 2.55
C VAL A 17 14.10 9.55 2.97
N THR A 18 14.12 10.61 3.79
CA THR A 18 15.35 11.23 4.30
C THR A 18 16.15 10.25 5.16
N ASN A 19 15.45 9.46 5.98
CA ASN A 19 16.04 8.42 6.81
C ASN A 19 16.38 7.13 6.05
N LYS A 20 16.18 7.09 4.72
CA LYS A 20 16.46 5.94 3.85
C LYS A 20 15.76 4.66 4.31
N VAL A 21 14.55 4.79 4.85
CA VAL A 21 13.71 3.64 5.23
C VAL A 21 13.53 2.74 3.99
N PRO A 22 13.64 1.40 4.13
CA PRO A 22 13.40 0.49 3.02
C PRO A 22 12.03 0.73 2.37
N LYS A 23 11.94 0.64 1.04
CA LYS A 23 10.71 0.97 0.29
C LYS A 23 9.45 0.22 0.76
N HIS A 24 9.64 -1.00 1.26
CA HIS A 24 8.56 -1.87 1.74
C HIS A 24 8.14 -1.57 3.20
N GLU A 25 8.90 -0.73 3.90
CA GLU A 25 8.64 -0.28 5.27
C GLU A 25 8.21 1.19 5.34
N LEU A 26 8.17 1.90 4.21
CA LEU A 26 7.64 3.26 4.13
C LEU A 26 6.20 3.28 4.66
N ARG A 27 5.86 4.29 5.44
CA ARG A 27 4.47 4.51 5.86
C ARG A 27 3.58 4.67 4.62
N ALA A 28 2.49 3.89 4.56
CA ALA A 28 1.61 3.81 3.40
C ALA A 28 2.36 3.41 2.12
N SER A 29 3.15 2.34 2.22
CA SER A 29 3.91 1.77 1.11
C SER A 29 2.99 1.35 -0.04
N GLY A 30 3.58 1.09 -1.21
CA GLY A 30 2.83 0.52 -2.34
C GLY A 30 2.18 -0.83 -2.00
N ARG A 31 2.74 -1.61 -1.07
CA ARG A 31 2.13 -2.87 -0.62
C ARG A 31 0.89 -2.62 0.23
N ASP A 32 0.92 -1.62 1.12
CA ASP A 32 -0.23 -1.22 1.93
C ASP A 32 -1.35 -0.63 1.06
N ALA A 33 -0.96 0.17 0.06
CA ALA A 33 -1.89 0.72 -0.92
C ALA A 33 -2.58 -0.40 -1.72
N LEU A 34 -1.81 -1.41 -2.19
CA LEU A 34 -2.39 -2.55 -2.90
C LEU A 34 -3.33 -3.36 -2.00
N ALA A 35 -2.97 -3.60 -0.73
CA ALA A 35 -3.86 -4.26 0.23
C ALA A 35 -5.20 -3.53 0.38
N THR A 36 -5.15 -2.20 0.43
CA THR A 36 -6.35 -1.35 0.54
C THR A 36 -7.21 -1.43 -0.73
N LEU A 37 -6.58 -1.47 -1.91
CA LEU A 37 -7.29 -1.63 -3.18
C LEU A 37 -8.00 -2.99 -3.28
N GLU A 38 -7.38 -4.08 -2.83
CA GLU A 38 -8.01 -5.41 -2.82
C GLU A 38 -9.30 -5.43 -1.97
N TYR A 39 -9.32 -4.71 -0.85
CA TYR A 39 -10.55 -4.53 -0.07
C TYR A 39 -11.61 -3.69 -0.80
N THR A 40 -11.18 -2.68 -1.55
CA THR A 40 -12.09 -1.85 -2.35
C THR A 40 -12.76 -2.70 -3.43
N PHE A 41 -11.99 -3.52 -4.14
CA PHE A 41 -12.53 -4.42 -5.15
C PHE A 41 -13.43 -5.51 -4.55
N ALA A 42 -13.05 -6.12 -3.42
CA ALA A 42 -13.90 -7.09 -2.74
C ALA A 42 -15.25 -6.48 -2.30
N ALA A 43 -15.26 -5.22 -1.86
CA ALA A 43 -16.50 -4.52 -1.51
C ALA A 43 -17.37 -4.22 -2.75
N ILE A 44 -16.76 -3.86 -3.88
CA ILE A 44 -17.46 -3.66 -5.16
C ILE A 44 -18.10 -4.98 -5.61
N GLU A 45 -17.33 -6.06 -5.63
CA GLU A 45 -17.81 -7.40 -6.02
C GLU A 45 -18.93 -7.89 -5.09
N SER A 46 -18.76 -7.73 -3.78
CA SER A 46 -19.80 -8.03 -2.79
C SER A 46 -21.12 -7.31 -3.12
N TYR A 47 -21.06 -6.02 -3.45
CA TYR A 47 -22.24 -5.26 -3.83
C TYR A 47 -22.87 -5.77 -5.15
N GLU A 48 -22.05 -6.05 -6.16
CA GLU A 48 -22.51 -6.56 -7.46
C GLU A 48 -23.15 -7.96 -7.35
N GLU A 49 -22.72 -8.78 -6.40
CA GLU A 49 -23.26 -10.11 -6.11
C GLU A 49 -24.42 -10.12 -5.08
N GLY A 50 -24.94 -8.95 -4.71
CA GLY A 50 -26.11 -8.85 -3.83
C GLY A 50 -25.81 -8.89 -2.33
N GLY A 51 -24.57 -8.55 -1.95
CA GLY A 51 -24.12 -8.45 -0.55
C GLY A 51 -23.42 -9.71 -0.04
N GLU A 52 -22.95 -10.59 -0.93
CA GLU A 52 -22.24 -11.81 -0.56
C GLU A 52 -20.87 -11.52 0.08
N LEU A 53 -20.38 -12.47 0.89
CA LEU A 53 -19.08 -12.34 1.54
C LEU A 53 -17.93 -12.66 0.57
N VAL A 54 -17.30 -11.60 0.05
CA VAL A 54 -16.13 -11.71 -0.83
C VAL A 54 -14.84 -11.52 -0.04
N ARG A 55 -13.84 -12.39 -0.28
CA ARG A 55 -12.50 -12.25 0.31
C ARG A 55 -11.58 -11.50 -0.66
N PRO A 56 -10.83 -10.48 -0.19
CA PRO A 56 -9.79 -9.83 -1.00
C PRO A 56 -8.74 -10.83 -1.48
N ASN A 57 -8.19 -10.60 -2.69
CA ASN A 57 -7.15 -11.49 -3.21
C ASN A 57 -5.86 -11.38 -2.39
N PRO A 58 -5.09 -12.46 -2.25
CA PRO A 58 -3.79 -12.41 -1.60
C PRO A 58 -2.83 -11.54 -2.42
N LEU A 59 -2.04 -10.73 -1.72
CA LEU A 59 -1.04 -9.89 -2.37
C LEU A 59 0.05 -10.71 -3.06
N PRO A 60 0.59 -10.25 -4.19
CA PRO A 60 1.74 -10.87 -4.82
C PRO A 60 2.92 -11.01 -3.85
N ILE A 61 3.62 -12.14 -3.96
CA ILE A 61 4.86 -12.40 -3.23
C ILE A 61 5.93 -11.47 -3.81
N ILE A 62 6.53 -10.64 -2.96
CA ILE A 62 7.68 -9.81 -3.34
C ILE A 62 8.91 -10.73 -3.33
N LYS A 63 9.40 -11.11 -4.53
CA LYS A 63 10.71 -11.73 -4.67
C LYS A 63 11.76 -10.63 -4.53
N HIS A 64 12.60 -10.71 -3.50
CA HIS A 64 13.78 -9.83 -3.42
C HIS A 64 14.78 -10.30 -4.48
N ILE A 65 14.75 -9.68 -5.66
CA ILE A 65 15.84 -9.82 -6.64
C ILE A 65 16.94 -8.87 -6.15
N PRO A 66 18.07 -9.36 -5.61
CA PRO A 66 19.17 -8.48 -5.27
C PRO A 66 19.58 -7.74 -6.55
N ALA A 67 19.68 -6.41 -6.47
CA ALA A 67 20.24 -5.63 -7.56
C ALA A 67 21.60 -6.23 -7.91
N GLU A 68 21.79 -6.61 -9.18
CA GLU A 68 23.11 -6.95 -9.68
C GLU A 68 24.04 -5.81 -9.28
N ARG A 69 25.10 -6.16 -8.53
CA ARG A 69 26.10 -5.19 -8.13
C ARG A 69 26.73 -4.68 -9.42
N GLU A 70 26.34 -3.48 -9.85
CA GLU A 70 27.09 -2.73 -10.85
C GLU A 70 28.50 -2.54 -10.28
N SER A 71 29.43 -3.30 -10.85
CA SER A 71 30.87 -3.31 -10.59
C SER A 71 31.57 -2.14 -11.25
#